data_AF-A0A0E3RXJ4-F1
#
_entry.id   AF-A0A0E3RXJ4-F1
#
_cell.length_a   1.000
_cell.length_b   1.000
_cell.length_c   1.000
_cell.angle_alpha   90.00
_cell.angle_beta   90.00
_cell.angle_gamma   90.00
#
_symmetry.space_group_name_H-M   'P 1'
#
loop_
_entity.id
_entity.type
_entity.pdbx_description
1 polymer ?
#
loop_
_entity_poly.entity_id
_entity_poly.type
_entity_poly.pdbx_seq_one_letter_code
_entity_poly.pdbx_strand_id
1 'polypeptide(L)'
;MSKLTLISTIYSLEPVIICVTRLSPSKIILLSEEGANDKKVQSEDIIEKTFKNALEVEKKYTALYDTVRVAKDVAELIEKEHDRGNQVIVNVSGGRKPQAFGALFGAYARNDMVQRVVYVTEEDSMMIDFPVLSFNLSETKKLILEEIQKGNSSVTKIAATAGISKGMTYNHLRELKSMGYIADGDSGYIITDAGRIASI
;
A
#
# COMPACT_ATOMS: atom_id res chain seq x y z
N MET A 1 0.07 7.68 25.29
CA MET A 1 -0.97 7.09 24.44
C MET A 1 -0.42 7.05 23.02
N SER A 2 -0.61 5.95 22.29
CA SER A 2 -0.28 5.91 20.86
C SER A 2 -1.14 6.92 20.12
N LYS A 3 -0.52 7.74 19.27
CA LYS A 3 -1.26 8.63 18.38
C LYS A 3 -1.77 7.82 17.19
N LEU A 4 -2.89 8.23 16.62
CA LEU A 4 -3.44 7.64 15.42
C LEU A 4 -3.09 8.53 14.21
N THR A 5 -2.51 7.92 13.18
CA THR A 5 -2.30 8.50 11.86
C THR A 5 -3.28 7.89 10.86
N LEU A 6 -4.03 8.76 10.17
CA LEU A 6 -4.92 8.38 9.07
C LEU A 6 -4.20 8.63 7.75
N ILE A 7 -3.88 7.58 6.98
CA ILE A 7 -3.42 7.71 5.60
C ILE A 7 -4.64 7.61 4.70
N SER A 8 -4.93 8.64 3.90
CA SER A 8 -6.17 8.71 3.14
C SER A 8 -5.93 9.01 1.68
N THR A 9 -6.51 8.20 0.80
CA THR A 9 -6.79 8.68 -0.56
C THR A 9 -7.85 9.77 -0.52
N ILE A 10 -7.83 10.66 -1.51
CA ILE A 10 -8.76 11.80 -1.55
C ILE A 10 -9.16 12.16 -2.99
N TYR A 11 -10.45 12.48 -3.14
CA TYR A 11 -11.01 13.16 -4.30
C TYR A 11 -12.09 14.17 -3.88
N SER A 12 -12.93 13.77 -2.92
CA SER A 12 -13.90 14.63 -2.23
C SER A 12 -13.62 14.71 -0.73
N LEU A 13 -14.31 15.65 -0.08
CA LEU A 13 -14.12 16.01 1.33
C LEU A 13 -14.74 15.00 2.28
N GLU A 14 -15.95 14.54 1.97
CA GLU A 14 -16.83 13.86 2.90
C GLU A 14 -16.20 12.60 3.50
N PRO A 15 -15.57 11.69 2.72
CA PRO A 15 -14.98 10.47 3.27
C PRO A 15 -13.88 10.76 4.30
N VAL A 16 -13.07 11.79 4.05
CA VAL A 16 -11.98 12.18 4.96
C VAL A 16 -12.57 12.78 6.23
N ILE A 17 -13.54 13.70 6.12
CA ILE A 17 -14.20 14.32 7.28
C ILE A 17 -14.83 13.25 8.18
N ILE A 18 -15.55 12.28 7.60
CA ILE A 18 -16.18 11.19 8.35
C ILE A 18 -15.13 10.37 9.10
N CYS A 19 -14.01 10.03 8.46
CA CYS A 19 -12.91 9.34 9.12
C CYS A 19 -12.32 10.18 10.27
N VAL A 20 -12.11 11.48 10.06
CA VAL A 20 -11.57 12.37 11.10
C VAL A 20 -12.51 12.45 12.30
N THR A 21 -13.80 12.68 12.07
CA THR A 21 -14.78 12.82 13.16
C THR A 21 -14.98 11.52 13.94
N ARG A 22 -15.03 10.37 13.26
CA ARG A 22 -15.29 9.07 13.92
C ARG A 22 -14.06 8.43 14.54
N LEU A 23 -12.88 8.64 13.94
CA LEU A 23 -11.63 7.99 14.39
C LEU A 23 -10.76 8.92 15.24
N SER A 24 -10.98 10.24 15.19
CA SER A 24 -10.21 11.25 15.93
C SER A 24 -8.68 11.10 15.78
N PRO A 25 -8.13 11.04 14.55
CA PRO A 25 -6.71 10.90 14.35
C PRO A 25 -5.96 12.16 14.82
N SER A 26 -4.73 11.97 15.29
CA SER A 26 -3.83 13.08 15.63
C SER A 26 -3.11 13.65 14.39
N LYS A 27 -3.08 12.87 13.31
CA LYS A 27 -2.45 13.22 12.04
C LYS A 27 -3.23 12.64 10.85
N ILE A 28 -3.30 13.39 9.76
CA ILE A 28 -3.79 12.92 8.46
C ILE A 28 -2.67 13.07 7.43
N ILE A 29 -2.46 12.03 6.64
CA ILE A 29 -1.63 12.06 5.44
C ILE A 29 -2.54 11.89 4.23
N LEU A 30 -2.70 12.95 3.44
CA LEU A 30 -3.51 12.97 2.21
C LEU A 30 -2.65 12.53 1.02
N LEU A 31 -3.08 11.46 0.33
CA LEU A 31 -2.45 10.98 -0.88
C LEU A 31 -2.96 11.75 -2.10
N SER A 32 -2.06 12.51 -2.71
CA SER A 32 -2.33 13.36 -3.87
C SER A 32 -1.43 13.00 -5.06
N GLU A 33 -1.63 13.66 -6.18
CA GLU A 33 -0.85 13.49 -7.41
C GLU A 33 -0.45 14.84 -7.98
N GLU A 34 0.67 14.89 -8.68
CA GLU A 34 1.06 16.07 -9.45
C GLU A 34 0.02 16.35 -10.54
N GLY A 35 -0.37 17.62 -10.68
CA GLY A 35 -1.40 18.01 -11.64
C GLY A 35 -2.82 17.56 -11.27
N ALA A 36 -3.09 17.31 -9.99
CA ALA A 36 -4.45 17.10 -9.49
C ALA A 36 -5.39 18.22 -9.97
N ASN A 37 -6.62 17.87 -10.32
CA ASN A 37 -7.60 18.85 -10.80
C ASN A 37 -8.06 19.80 -9.68
N ASP A 38 -8.60 20.95 -10.07
CA ASP A 38 -9.02 22.02 -9.15
C ASP A 38 -9.98 21.52 -8.07
N LYS A 39 -10.87 20.59 -8.40
CA LYS A 39 -11.83 20.02 -7.43
C LYS A 39 -11.12 19.26 -6.30
N LYS A 40 -10.12 18.45 -6.63
CA LYS A 40 -9.33 17.72 -5.64
C LYS A 40 -8.47 18.68 -4.82
N VAL A 41 -7.78 19.62 -5.47
CA VAL A 41 -6.96 20.65 -4.79
C VAL A 41 -7.81 21.46 -3.80
N GLN A 42 -8.99 21.92 -4.22
CA GLN A 42 -9.92 22.62 -3.35
C GLN A 42 -10.35 21.77 -2.15
N SER A 43 -10.58 20.48 -2.36
CA SER A 43 -10.95 19.55 -1.28
C SER A 43 -9.82 19.42 -0.25
N GLU A 44 -8.58 19.23 -0.71
CA GLU A 44 -7.41 19.16 0.17
C GLU A 44 -7.22 20.45 0.97
N ASP A 45 -7.36 21.60 0.33
CA ASP A 45 -7.18 22.91 0.96
C ASP A 45 -8.24 23.19 2.03
N ILE A 46 -9.48 22.76 1.80
CA ILE A 46 -10.55 22.87 2.79
C ILE A 46 -10.26 21.96 3.99
N ILE A 47 -9.82 20.72 3.78
CA ILE A 47 -9.43 19.81 4.89
C ILE A 47 -8.29 20.43 5.70
N GLU A 48 -7.25 20.94 5.05
CA GLU A 48 -6.14 21.59 5.73
C GLU A 48 -6.61 22.80 6.54
N LYS A 49 -7.39 23.71 5.95
CA LYS A 49 -7.92 24.89 6.64
C LYS A 49 -8.80 24.54 7.82
N THR A 50 -9.65 23.53 7.69
CA THR A 50 -10.60 23.11 8.73
C THR A 50 -9.88 22.45 9.91
N PHE A 51 -8.86 21.61 9.65
CA PHE A 51 -8.30 20.74 10.68
C PHE A 51 -6.89 21.10 11.17
N LYS A 52 -6.16 22.01 10.51
CA LYS A 52 -4.77 22.37 10.87
C LYS A 52 -4.54 22.80 12.34
N ASN A 53 -5.57 23.31 13.00
CA ASN A 53 -5.48 23.73 14.41
C ASN A 53 -5.78 22.59 15.39
N ALA A 54 -6.37 21.49 14.92
CA ALA A 54 -6.81 20.35 15.74
C ALA A 54 -5.89 19.11 15.56
N LEU A 55 -5.29 18.94 14.38
CA LEU A 55 -4.43 17.81 14.04
C LEU A 55 -3.38 18.19 12.99
N GLU A 56 -2.34 17.38 12.83
CA GLU A 56 -1.33 17.54 11.78
C GLU A 56 -1.90 17.10 10.43
N VAL A 57 -1.84 17.98 9.42
CA VAL A 57 -2.25 17.66 8.03
C VAL A 57 -1.01 17.67 7.15
N GLU A 58 -0.71 16.55 6.49
CA GLU A 58 0.39 16.41 5.55
C GLU A 58 -0.13 15.97 4.18
N LYS A 59 0.40 16.55 3.11
CA LYS A 59 0.16 16.07 1.73
C LYS A 59 1.33 15.22 1.27
N LYS A 60 1.04 14.07 0.66
CA LYS A 60 2.04 13.18 0.04
C LYS A 60 1.68 12.90 -1.40
N TYR A 61 2.60 13.21 -2.30
CA TYR A 61 2.43 12.95 -3.72
C TYR A 61 2.81 11.52 -4.07
N THR A 62 1.94 10.86 -4.82
CA THR A 62 2.12 9.52 -5.37
C THR A 62 1.57 9.46 -6.80
N ALA A 63 1.64 8.31 -7.44
CA ALA A 63 1.08 8.12 -8.77
C ALA A 63 -0.45 8.05 -8.75
N LEU A 64 -1.08 8.36 -9.88
CA LEU A 64 -2.54 8.25 -10.05
C LEU A 64 -2.97 6.88 -10.60
N TYR A 65 -2.17 6.31 -11.51
CA TYR A 65 -2.51 5.09 -12.27
C TYR A 65 -1.51 3.94 -12.10
N ASP A 66 -0.34 4.18 -11.49
CA ASP A 66 0.65 3.14 -11.19
C ASP A 66 0.37 2.56 -9.80
N THR A 67 -0.41 1.48 -9.76
CA THR A 67 -0.83 0.82 -8.51
C THR A 67 0.35 0.30 -7.69
N VAL A 68 1.43 -0.15 -8.33
CA VAL A 68 2.62 -0.68 -7.66
C VAL A 68 3.37 0.45 -6.96
N ARG A 69 3.54 1.59 -7.64
CA ARG A 69 4.15 2.77 -7.05
C ARG A 69 3.33 3.30 -5.87
N VAL A 70 2.01 3.39 -6.01
CA VAL A 70 1.14 3.81 -4.90
C VAL A 70 1.24 2.86 -3.72
N ALA A 71 1.22 1.54 -3.95
CA ALA A 71 1.36 0.55 -2.88
C ALA A 71 2.68 0.71 -2.13
N LYS A 72 3.79 0.94 -2.86
CA LYS A 72 5.10 1.17 -2.27
C LYS A 72 5.12 2.46 -1.44
N ASP A 73 4.65 3.58 -2.00
CA ASP A 73 4.63 4.86 -1.29
C ASP A 73 3.77 4.77 -0.01
N VAL A 74 2.65 4.05 -0.04
CA VAL A 74 1.79 3.84 1.13
C VAL A 74 2.44 2.92 2.17
N ALA A 75 3.09 1.83 1.75
CA ALA A 75 3.83 0.96 2.67
C ALA A 75 4.96 1.71 3.40
N GLU A 76 5.73 2.55 2.68
CA GLU A 76 6.78 3.39 3.28
C GLU A 76 6.20 4.39 4.30
N LEU A 77 5.01 4.95 4.03
CA LEU A 77 4.32 5.82 4.99
C LEU A 77 3.84 5.07 6.23
N ILE A 78 3.33 3.84 6.06
CA ILE A 78 2.91 2.97 7.16
C ILE A 78 4.11 2.67 8.05
N GLU A 79 5.23 2.19 7.48
CA GLU A 79 6.47 1.89 8.21
C GLU A 79 6.95 3.11 9.00
N LYS A 80 7.05 4.26 8.33
CA LYS A 80 7.54 5.49 8.95
C LYS A 80 6.70 5.93 10.15
N GLU A 81 5.39 5.78 10.08
CA GLU A 81 4.49 6.15 11.17
C GLU A 81 4.47 5.08 12.27
N HIS A 82 4.57 3.81 11.91
CA HIS A 82 4.71 2.70 12.84
C HIS A 82 6.01 2.79 13.65
N ASP A 83 7.15 3.11 13.02
CA ASP A 83 8.45 3.32 13.66
C ASP A 83 8.45 4.48 14.67
N ARG A 84 7.51 5.42 14.51
CA ARG A 84 7.26 6.51 15.47
C ARG A 84 6.35 6.10 16.62
N GLY A 85 5.88 4.86 16.65
CA GLY A 85 4.93 4.33 17.62
C GLY A 85 3.48 4.77 17.37
N ASN A 86 3.14 5.24 16.17
CA ASN A 86 1.78 5.63 15.83
C ASN A 86 0.98 4.41 15.36
N GLN A 87 -0.30 4.37 15.71
CA GLN A 87 -1.26 3.47 15.09
C GLN A 87 -1.61 4.01 13.71
N VAL A 88 -1.77 3.12 12.73
CA VAL A 88 -2.07 3.50 11.35
C VAL A 88 -3.42 2.93 10.93
N ILE A 89 -4.26 3.80 10.38
CA ILE A 89 -5.48 3.42 9.66
C ILE A 89 -5.37 3.94 8.24
N VAL A 90 -5.75 3.11 7.26
CA VAL A 90 -5.75 3.49 5.85
C VAL A 90 -7.18 3.69 5.36
N ASN A 91 -7.50 4.85 4.81
CA ASN A 91 -8.77 5.14 4.17
C ASN A 91 -8.62 5.05 2.64
N VAL A 92 -9.39 4.17 2.02
CA VAL A 92 -9.36 3.89 0.58
C VAL A 92 -10.60 4.39 -0.17
N SER A 93 -11.37 5.30 0.45
CA SER A 93 -12.64 5.80 -0.11
C SER A 93 -12.47 6.71 -1.32
N GLY A 94 -11.46 7.57 -1.28
CA GLY A 94 -11.29 8.64 -2.26
C GLY A 94 -10.35 8.28 -3.41
N GLY A 95 -10.25 9.19 -4.38
CA GLY A 95 -9.31 9.09 -5.48
C GLY A 95 -9.80 8.21 -6.64
N ARG A 96 -8.92 7.98 -7.61
CA ARG A 96 -9.19 7.02 -8.69
C ARG A 96 -9.00 5.60 -8.15
N LYS A 97 -9.76 4.64 -8.69
CA LYS A 97 -9.68 3.21 -8.30
C LYS A 97 -8.25 2.67 -8.23
N PRO A 98 -7.34 2.95 -9.20
CA PRO A 98 -5.95 2.49 -9.09
C PRO A 98 -5.22 3.04 -7.86
N GLN A 99 -5.42 4.30 -7.48
CA GLN A 99 -4.82 4.88 -6.28
C GLN A 99 -5.42 4.27 -5.00
N ALA A 100 -6.74 4.06 -4.95
CA ALA A 100 -7.40 3.38 -3.84
C ALA A 100 -6.94 1.92 -3.68
N PHE A 101 -6.83 1.17 -4.78
CA PHE A 101 -6.32 -0.20 -4.76
C PHE A 101 -4.83 -0.25 -4.41
N GLY A 102 -4.03 0.68 -4.93
CA GLY A 102 -2.63 0.81 -4.53
C GLY A 102 -2.49 1.03 -3.02
N ALA A 103 -3.28 1.94 -2.43
CA ALA A 103 -3.27 2.17 -0.99
C ALA A 103 -3.71 0.92 -0.20
N LEU A 104 -4.73 0.20 -0.68
CA LEU A 104 -5.16 -1.08 -0.09
C LEU A 104 -4.03 -2.13 -0.13
N PHE A 105 -3.34 -2.25 -1.27
CA PHE A 105 -2.25 -3.20 -1.43
C PHE A 105 -1.03 -2.84 -0.60
N GLY A 106 -0.71 -1.54 -0.45
CA GLY A 106 0.32 -1.08 0.49
C GLY A 106 -0.01 -1.42 1.93
N ALA A 107 -1.29 -1.31 2.32
CA ALA A 107 -1.76 -1.75 3.63
C ALA A 107 -1.60 -3.26 3.84
N TYR A 108 -1.84 -4.08 2.81
CA TYR A 108 -1.64 -5.54 2.87
C TYR A 108 -0.17 -5.95 2.91
N ALA A 109 0.72 -5.17 2.29
CA ALA A 109 2.17 -5.39 2.36
C ALA A 109 2.73 -5.15 3.77
N ARG A 110 2.05 -4.33 4.59
CA ARG A 110 2.41 -4.00 5.98
C ARG A 110 1.27 -4.29 6.94
N ASN A 111 0.64 -5.44 6.76
CA ASN A 111 -0.59 -5.80 7.45
C ASN A 111 -0.47 -5.83 8.98
N ASP A 112 0.71 -6.17 9.50
CA ASP A 112 1.04 -6.20 10.93
C ASP A 112 1.22 -4.79 11.54
N MET A 113 1.40 -3.77 10.71
CA MET A 113 1.56 -2.37 11.11
C MET A 113 0.28 -1.54 10.92
N VAL A 114 -0.75 -2.11 10.29
CA VAL A 114 -2.03 -1.44 10.00
C VAL A 114 -3.11 -1.94 10.94
N GLN A 115 -3.75 -1.02 11.66
CA GLN A 115 -4.84 -1.36 12.58
C GLN A 115 -6.13 -1.70 11.83
N ARG A 116 -6.50 -0.87 10.84
CA ARG A 116 -7.74 -1.00 10.05
C ARG A 116 -7.54 -0.43 8.65
N VAL A 117 -8.28 -0.98 7.69
CA VAL A 117 -8.50 -0.35 6.39
C VAL A 117 -9.98 -0.02 6.28
N VAL A 118 -10.31 1.23 5.97
CA VAL A 118 -11.70 1.72 5.96
C VAL A 118 -12.10 2.24 4.59
N TYR A 119 -13.37 2.06 4.27
CA TYR A 119 -14.05 2.65 3.13
C TYR A 119 -15.32 3.33 3.61
N VAL A 120 -15.62 4.52 3.09
CA VAL A 120 -16.81 5.30 3.39
C VAL A 120 -17.65 5.36 2.12
N THR A 121 -18.88 4.86 2.22
CA THR A 121 -19.86 4.86 1.12
C THR A 121 -20.26 6.28 0.74
N GLU A 122 -20.49 6.50 -0.56
CA GLU A 122 -20.90 7.81 -1.07
C GLU A 122 -22.38 8.10 -0.77
N GLU A 123 -23.21 7.06 -0.70
CA GLU A 123 -24.67 7.18 -0.62
C GLU A 123 -25.17 7.56 0.78
N ASP A 124 -24.62 6.92 1.82
CA ASP A 124 -25.12 7.03 3.20
C ASP A 124 -24.02 7.29 4.24
N SER A 125 -22.79 7.58 3.80
CA SER A 125 -21.68 7.94 4.71
C SER A 125 -21.38 6.87 5.77
N MET A 126 -21.64 5.61 5.43
CA MET A 126 -21.34 4.45 6.26
C MET A 126 -19.86 4.10 6.14
N MET A 127 -19.19 3.95 7.29
CA MET A 127 -17.83 3.44 7.36
C MET A 127 -17.85 1.92 7.41
N ILE A 128 -17.19 1.30 6.45
CA ILE A 128 -17.03 -0.15 6.28
C ILE A 128 -15.56 -0.49 6.54
N ASP A 129 -15.33 -1.53 7.33
CA ASP A 129 -14.00 -2.12 7.52
C ASP A 129 -13.71 -3.13 6.41
N PHE A 130 -12.61 -2.92 5.70
CA PHE A 130 -12.05 -3.91 4.80
C PHE A 130 -11.14 -4.86 5.59
N PRO A 131 -11.07 -6.15 5.19
CA PRO A 131 -10.19 -7.10 5.84
C PRO A 131 -8.73 -6.66 5.66
N VAL A 132 -7.91 -6.76 6.71
CA VAL A 132 -6.47 -6.53 6.63
C VAL A 132 -5.79 -7.85 6.28
N LEU A 133 -5.53 -8.07 4.99
CA LEU A 133 -4.97 -9.32 4.47
C LEU A 133 -3.44 -9.33 4.48
N SER A 134 -2.84 -10.51 4.49
CA SER A 134 -1.40 -10.73 4.30
C SER A 134 -1.14 -11.49 3.01
N PHE A 135 0.00 -11.20 2.36
CA PHE A 135 0.51 -12.01 1.25
C PHE A 135 1.11 -13.36 1.69
N ASN A 136 1.37 -13.55 3.00
CA ASN A 136 1.87 -14.81 3.58
C ASN A 136 3.09 -15.40 2.85
N LEU A 137 4.05 -14.56 2.49
CA LEU A 137 5.31 -14.98 1.88
C LEU A 137 6.38 -15.26 2.93
N SER A 138 7.07 -16.39 2.80
CA SER A 138 8.29 -16.65 3.57
C SER A 138 9.43 -15.75 3.10
N GLU A 139 10.39 -15.49 3.98
CA GLU A 139 11.58 -14.69 3.65
C GLU A 139 12.36 -15.26 2.45
N THR A 140 12.44 -16.58 2.32
CA THR A 140 13.02 -17.23 1.13
C THR A 140 12.27 -16.86 -0.15
N LYS A 141 10.93 -16.82 -0.13
CA LYS A 141 10.12 -16.45 -1.30
C LYS A 141 10.26 -14.97 -1.64
N LYS A 142 10.30 -14.08 -0.65
CA LYS A 142 10.57 -12.65 -0.85
C LYS A 142 11.92 -12.43 -1.52
N LEU A 143 12.98 -13.07 -1.02
CA LEU A 143 14.32 -12.99 -1.60
C LEU A 143 14.35 -13.52 -3.05
N ILE A 144 13.62 -14.59 -3.36
CA ILE A 144 13.48 -15.07 -4.74
C ILE A 144 12.82 -14.01 -5.63
N LEU A 145 11.74 -13.36 -5.17
CA LEU A 145 11.07 -12.30 -5.92
C LEU A 145 11.99 -11.09 -6.15
N GLU A 146 12.74 -10.68 -5.14
CA GLU A 146 13.73 -9.59 -5.26
C GLU A 146 14.80 -9.89 -6.30
N GLU A 147 15.33 -11.12 -6.33
CA GLU A 147 16.33 -11.52 -7.33
C GLU A 147 15.75 -11.49 -8.75
N ILE A 148 14.52 -11.97 -8.94
CA ILE A 148 13.84 -11.89 -10.24
C ILE A 148 13.59 -10.44 -10.64
N GLN A 149 13.20 -9.57 -9.70
CA GLN A 149 13.02 -8.14 -9.93
C GLN A 149 14.32 -7.44 -10.35
N LYS A 150 15.47 -7.89 -9.85
CA LYS A 150 16.81 -7.43 -10.29
C LYS A 150 17.23 -8.00 -11.66
N GLY A 151 16.40 -8.83 -12.28
CA GLY A 151 16.68 -9.51 -13.55
C GLY A 151 17.44 -10.83 -13.42
N ASN A 152 17.62 -11.36 -12.20
CA ASN A 152 18.27 -12.63 -11.98
C ASN A 152 17.25 -13.78 -11.98
N SER A 153 17.02 -14.37 -13.15
CA SER A 153 16.09 -15.50 -13.34
C SER A 153 16.75 -16.89 -13.26
N SER A 154 18.07 -16.96 -13.03
CA SER A 154 18.80 -18.23 -13.05
C SER A 154 18.57 -19.02 -11.77
N VAL A 155 17.98 -20.21 -11.88
CA VAL A 155 17.76 -21.13 -10.74
C VAL A 155 19.05 -21.37 -9.95
N THR A 156 20.20 -21.51 -10.61
CA THR A 156 21.48 -21.75 -9.92
C THR A 156 21.91 -20.54 -9.10
N LYS A 157 21.74 -19.32 -9.64
CA LYS A 157 22.08 -18.09 -8.92
C LYS A 157 21.11 -17.85 -7.77
N ILE A 158 19.81 -17.98 -8.01
CA ILE A 158 18.77 -17.85 -6.98
C ILE A 158 19.01 -18.85 -5.84
N ALA A 159 19.30 -20.12 -6.15
CA ALA A 159 19.62 -21.14 -5.16
C ALA A 159 20.82 -20.75 -4.28
N ALA A 160 21.88 -20.23 -4.90
CA ALA A 160 23.07 -19.77 -4.20
C ALA A 160 22.78 -18.55 -3.29
N THR A 161 22.08 -17.53 -3.81
CA THR A 161 21.72 -16.33 -3.04
C THR A 161 20.79 -16.66 -1.87
N ALA A 162 19.80 -17.53 -2.10
CA ALA A 162 18.82 -17.93 -1.09
C ALA A 162 19.36 -18.98 -0.10
N GLY A 163 20.54 -19.56 -0.34
CA GLY A 163 21.10 -20.61 0.50
C GLY A 163 20.30 -21.92 0.50
N ILE A 164 19.60 -22.24 -0.61
CA ILE A 164 18.71 -23.40 -0.73
C ILE A 164 19.17 -24.34 -1.85
N SER A 165 18.70 -25.60 -1.82
CA SER A 165 18.98 -26.55 -2.91
C SER A 165 18.24 -26.16 -4.19
N LYS A 166 18.79 -26.53 -5.36
CA LYS A 166 18.13 -26.30 -6.66
C LYS A 166 16.71 -26.89 -6.71
N GLY A 167 16.50 -28.05 -6.09
CA GLY A 167 15.18 -28.67 -6.00
C GLY A 167 14.17 -27.81 -5.22
N MET A 168 14.58 -27.23 -4.09
CA MET A 168 13.76 -26.28 -3.34
C MET A 168 13.49 -25.00 -4.14
N THR A 169 14.49 -24.50 -4.87
CA THR A 169 14.30 -23.34 -5.76
C THR A 169 13.24 -23.62 -6.82
N TYR A 170 13.27 -24.76 -7.51
CA TYR A 170 12.24 -25.14 -8.48
C TYR A 170 10.84 -25.21 -7.85
N ASN A 171 10.73 -25.78 -6.64
CA ASN A 171 9.45 -25.85 -5.93
C ASN A 171 8.90 -24.46 -5.60
N HIS A 172 9.74 -23.56 -5.05
CA HIS A 172 9.31 -22.20 -4.75
C HIS A 172 8.96 -21.40 -5.99
N LEU A 173 9.72 -21.51 -7.08
CA LEU A 173 9.38 -20.84 -8.34
C LEU A 173 8.03 -21.32 -8.89
N ARG A 174 7.75 -22.63 -8.82
CA ARG A 174 6.44 -23.17 -9.22
C ARG A 174 5.31 -22.62 -8.36
N GLU A 175 5.51 -22.54 -7.05
CA GLU A 175 4.52 -21.96 -6.11
C GLU A 175 4.29 -20.47 -6.40
N LEU A 176 5.35 -19.68 -6.50
CA LEU A 176 5.28 -18.24 -6.83
C LEU A 176 4.57 -17.98 -8.15
N LYS A 177 4.81 -18.84 -9.16
CA LYS A 177 4.11 -18.79 -10.44
C LYS A 177 2.62 -19.12 -10.28
N SER A 178 2.28 -20.16 -9.51
CA SER A 178 0.89 -20.53 -9.24
C SER A 178 0.10 -19.46 -8.48
N MET A 179 0.80 -18.67 -7.65
CA MET A 179 0.24 -17.51 -6.95
C MET A 179 0.14 -16.26 -7.84
N GLY A 180 0.67 -16.30 -9.07
CA GLY A 180 0.67 -15.18 -10.01
C GLY A 180 1.72 -14.10 -9.73
N TYR A 181 2.71 -14.35 -8.87
CA TYR A 181 3.77 -13.40 -8.55
C TYR A 181 4.89 -13.35 -9.58
N ILE A 182 5.05 -14.42 -10.35
CA ILE A 182 5.97 -14.50 -11.48
C ILE A 182 5.29 -15.14 -12.69
N ALA A 183 5.79 -14.84 -13.88
CA ALA A 183 5.37 -15.44 -15.14
C ALA A 183 6.58 -15.92 -15.94
N ASP A 184 6.33 -16.71 -16.99
CA ASP A 184 7.38 -17.06 -17.95
C ASP A 184 7.71 -15.82 -18.80
N GLY A 185 9.00 -15.60 -19.04
CA GLY A 185 9.51 -14.64 -20.01
C GLY A 185 10.55 -15.29 -20.93
N ASP A 186 11.06 -14.52 -21.88
CA ASP A 186 11.91 -15.04 -22.96
C ASP A 186 13.19 -15.76 -22.47
N SER A 187 13.73 -15.35 -21.32
CA SER A 187 14.98 -15.87 -20.76
C SER A 187 14.83 -16.42 -19.33
N GLY A 188 13.60 -16.81 -18.94
CA GLY A 188 13.32 -17.41 -17.63
C GLY A 188 12.04 -16.87 -17.01
N TYR A 189 12.14 -16.34 -15.80
CA TYR A 189 11.00 -15.78 -15.07
C TYR A 189 11.04 -14.26 -15.07
N ILE A 190 9.86 -13.65 -15.18
CA ILE A 190 9.64 -12.21 -14.98
C ILE A 190 8.73 -12.00 -13.78
N ILE A 191 8.93 -10.91 -13.05
CA ILE A 191 8.09 -10.54 -11.92
C ILE A 191 6.81 -9.84 -12.42
N THR A 192 5.66 -10.18 -11.85
CA THR A 192 4.39 -9.49 -12.14
C THR A 192 4.18 -8.32 -11.20
N ASP A 193 3.19 -7.47 -11.45
CA ASP A 193 2.83 -6.40 -10.51
C ASP A 193 2.40 -6.95 -9.13
N ALA A 194 1.70 -8.09 -9.10
CA ALA A 194 1.37 -8.77 -7.84
C ALA A 194 2.64 -9.22 -7.10
N GLY A 195 3.64 -9.73 -7.82
CA GLY A 195 4.93 -10.10 -7.23
C GLY A 195 5.69 -8.89 -6.69
N ARG A 196 5.70 -7.78 -7.44
CA ARG A 196 6.34 -6.52 -7.03
C ARG A 196 5.70 -5.93 -5.78
N ILE A 197 4.38 -6.05 -5.64
CA ILE A 197 3.63 -5.61 -4.47
C ILE A 197 3.90 -6.53 -3.27
N ALA A 198 3.88 -7.84 -3.47
CA ALA A 198 4.08 -8.80 -2.40
C ALA A 198 5.52 -8.82 -1.86
N SER A 199 6.48 -8.29 -2.63
CA SER A 199 7.88 -8.11 -2.23
C SER A 199 8.18 -6.72 -1.67
N ILE A 200 7.19 -5.84 -1.53
CA ILE A 200 7.35 -4.59 -0.75
C ILE A 200 7.64 -5.03 0.68
#